data_AF-A0A402AMV5-F1
#
_entry.id   AF-A0A402AMV5-F1
#
_cell.length_a   1.000
_cell.length_b   1.000
_cell.length_c   1.000
_cell.angle_alpha   90.00
_cell.angle_beta   90.00
_cell.angle_gamma   90.00
#
_symmetry.space_group_name_H-M   'P 1'
#
loop_
_entity.id
_entity.type
_entity.pdbx_description
1 polymer ?
#
loop_
_entity_poly.entity_id
_entity_poly.type
_entity_poly.pdbx_seq_one_letter_code
_entity_poly.pdbx_strand_id
1 'polypeptide(L)'
;MSDFLSSAKNFVNSAVSRTSWEAQKQLRVRNKQSEIDKLLEQRQHLMEELGQVAMNLYQQGSLTDSQLSRLCASIFELDHDLRSRETQLQDAKNEAYPVDQFAPGPTMNYAPPAPSNMATPPPNPSMNNINNNNNANYAQPQPTPNPAADARCPQCGNPLRSNALYCRNCGAKLR
;
A
#
# COMPACT_ATOMS: atom_id res chain seq x y z
N MET A 1 54.39 -10.87 38.18
CA MET A 1 54.08 -10.73 36.72
C MET A 1 53.42 -11.98 36.12
N SER A 2 53.27 -13.10 36.84
CA SER A 2 52.61 -14.33 36.39
C SER A 2 51.07 -14.29 36.40
N ASP A 3 50.45 -13.43 37.21
CA ASP A 3 48.98 -13.37 37.35
C ASP A 3 48.27 -12.80 36.11
N PHE A 4 48.92 -11.90 35.37
CA PHE A 4 48.36 -11.34 34.13
C PHE A 4 48.28 -12.38 33.00
N LEU A 5 49.28 -13.26 32.90
CA LEU A 5 49.31 -14.28 31.87
C LEU A 5 48.24 -15.35 32.12
N SER A 6 48.05 -15.73 33.39
CA SER A 6 47.00 -16.67 33.83
C SER A 6 45.60 -16.07 33.63
N SER A 7 45.41 -14.80 33.97
CA SER A 7 44.12 -14.10 33.80
C SER A 7 43.76 -13.93 32.32
N ALA A 8 44.74 -13.59 31.47
CA ALA A 8 44.55 -13.55 30.02
C ALA A 8 44.18 -14.92 29.42
N LYS A 9 44.82 -16.00 29.86
CA LYS A 9 44.52 -17.36 29.39
C LYS A 9 43.11 -17.83 29.80
N ASN A 10 42.68 -17.49 31.01
CA ASN A 10 41.34 -17.79 31.51
C ASN A 10 40.25 -16.94 30.84
N PHE A 11 40.53 -15.67 30.54
CA PHE A 11 39.62 -14.79 29.80
C PHE A 11 39.43 -15.26 28.35
N VAL A 12 40.52 -15.67 27.68
CA VAL A 12 40.44 -16.26 26.33
C VAL A 12 39.64 -17.57 26.34
N ASN A 13 39.86 -18.46 27.31
CA ASN A 13 39.11 -19.71 27.43
C ASN A 13 37.61 -19.49 27.70
N SER A 14 37.24 -18.50 28.51
CA SER A 14 35.84 -18.18 28.82
C SER A 14 35.12 -17.42 27.69
N ALA A 15 35.84 -16.59 26.93
CA ALA A 15 35.29 -15.94 25.74
C ALA A 15 35.06 -16.94 24.59
N VAL A 16 35.97 -17.90 24.39
CA VAL A 16 35.83 -18.95 23.38
C VAL A 16 34.70 -19.91 23.71
N SER A 17 34.51 -20.29 24.97
CA SER A 17 33.42 -21.19 25.38
C SER A 17 32.03 -20.54 25.29
N ARG A 18 31.93 -19.24 25.58
CA ARG A 18 30.69 -18.49 25.35
C ARG A 18 30.35 -18.39 23.87
N THR A 19 31.33 -18.09 23.04
CA THR A 19 31.15 -17.97 21.58
C THR A 19 30.75 -19.32 20.97
N SER A 20 31.36 -20.43 21.41
CA SER A 20 31.00 -21.76 20.91
C SER A 20 29.61 -22.20 21.36
N TRP A 21 29.21 -21.89 22.60
CA TRP A 21 27.87 -22.17 23.10
C TRP A 21 26.80 -21.34 22.38
N GLU A 22 27.04 -20.06 22.14
CA GLU A 22 26.14 -19.18 21.40
C GLU A 22 25.99 -19.65 19.95
N ALA A 23 27.08 -20.03 19.29
CA ALA A 23 27.05 -20.61 17.95
C ALA A 23 26.26 -21.93 17.90
N GLN A 24 26.49 -22.84 18.85
CA GLN A 24 25.76 -24.12 18.92
C GLN A 24 24.26 -23.92 19.18
N LYS A 25 23.91 -22.95 20.04
CA LYS A 25 22.51 -22.55 20.25
C LYS A 25 21.91 -22.02 18.95
N GLN A 26 22.61 -21.14 18.25
CA GLN A 26 22.12 -20.56 17.00
C GLN A 26 21.92 -21.62 15.90
N LEU A 27 22.81 -22.61 15.80
CA LEU A 27 22.65 -23.74 14.88
C LEU A 27 21.42 -24.58 15.21
N ARG A 28 21.19 -24.91 16.50
CA ARG A 28 19.98 -25.63 16.92
C ARG A 28 18.71 -24.84 16.60
N VAL A 29 18.71 -23.54 16.85
CA VAL A 29 17.58 -22.65 16.52
C VAL A 29 17.35 -22.65 15.01
N ARG A 30 18.38 -22.49 14.19
CA ARG A 30 18.28 -22.52 12.73
C ARG A 30 17.76 -23.85 12.20
N ASN A 31 18.26 -24.97 12.74
CA ASN A 31 17.77 -26.30 12.36
C ASN A 31 16.28 -26.44 12.68
N LYS A 32 15.86 -26.06 13.89
CA LYS A 32 14.44 -26.07 14.27
C LYS A 32 13.60 -25.13 13.42
N GLN A 33 14.12 -23.95 13.07
CA GLN A 33 13.43 -23.03 12.17
C GLN A 33 13.19 -23.69 10.80
N SER A 34 14.21 -24.30 10.21
CA SER A 34 14.06 -25.01 8.93
C SER A 34 13.13 -26.22 9.00
N GLU A 35 13.06 -26.93 10.13
CA GLU A 35 12.09 -28.00 10.35
C GLU A 35 10.66 -27.44 10.41
N ILE A 36 10.45 -26.30 11.09
CA ILE A 36 9.16 -25.61 11.14
C ILE A 36 8.76 -25.14 9.74
N ASP A 37 9.67 -24.52 9.00
CA ASP A 37 9.39 -24.00 7.66
C ASP A 37 8.96 -25.15 6.72
N LYS A 38 9.63 -26.30 6.78
CA LYS A 38 9.23 -27.51 6.04
C LYS A 38 7.84 -28.01 6.43
N LEU A 39 7.52 -28.04 7.72
CA LEU A 39 6.20 -28.47 8.19
C LEU A 39 5.10 -27.49 7.73
N LEU A 40 5.40 -26.19 7.67
CA LEU A 40 4.48 -25.18 7.16
C LEU A 40 4.23 -25.37 5.66
N GLU A 41 5.28 -25.60 4.87
CA GLU A 41 5.15 -25.92 3.43
C GLU A 41 4.32 -27.19 3.21
N GLN A 42 4.61 -28.26 3.96
CA GLN A 42 3.84 -29.51 3.89
C GLN A 42 2.37 -29.31 4.24
N ARG A 43 2.08 -28.52 5.30
CA ARG A 43 0.71 -28.18 5.68
C ARG A 43 0.00 -27.41 4.56
N GLN A 44 0.68 -26.44 3.96
CA GLN A 44 0.12 -25.64 2.88
C GLN A 44 -0.22 -26.50 1.67
N HIS A 45 0.69 -27.39 1.28
CA HIS A 45 0.47 -28.34 0.19
C HIS A 45 -0.75 -29.25 0.45
N LEU A 46 -0.87 -29.83 1.65
CA LEU A 46 -2.03 -30.65 2.01
C LEU A 46 -3.35 -29.87 2.00
N MET A 47 -3.32 -28.59 2.36
CA MET A 47 -4.51 -27.73 2.29
C MET A 47 -4.92 -27.44 0.84
N GLU A 48 -3.95 -27.27 -0.06
CA GLU A 48 -4.19 -27.12 -1.50
C GLU A 48 -4.78 -28.40 -2.11
N GLU A 49 -4.20 -29.57 -1.79
CA GLU A 49 -4.74 -30.86 -2.23
C GLU A 49 -6.17 -31.09 -1.70
N LEU A 50 -6.42 -30.77 -0.43
CA LEU A 50 -7.76 -30.84 0.16
C LEU A 50 -8.74 -29.93 -0.59
N GLY A 51 -8.33 -28.70 -0.91
CA GLY A 51 -9.12 -27.77 -1.70
C GLY A 51 -9.45 -28.31 -3.09
N GLN A 52 -8.45 -28.89 -3.77
CA GLN A 52 -8.61 -29.46 -5.11
C GLN A 52 -9.59 -30.65 -5.11
N VAL A 53 -9.46 -31.56 -4.15
CA VAL A 53 -10.38 -32.71 -4.01
C VAL A 53 -11.79 -32.24 -3.67
N ALA A 54 -11.94 -31.29 -2.73
CA ALA A 54 -13.24 -30.73 -2.38
C ALA A 54 -13.91 -30.04 -3.58
N MET A 55 -13.15 -29.28 -4.35
CA MET A 55 -13.64 -28.60 -5.56
C MET A 55 -14.07 -29.60 -6.63
N ASN A 56 -13.32 -30.68 -6.81
CA ASN A 56 -13.64 -31.76 -7.74
C ASN A 56 -14.95 -32.48 -7.35
N LEU A 57 -15.11 -32.81 -6.05
CA LEU A 57 -16.33 -33.42 -5.53
C LEU A 57 -17.54 -32.48 -5.64
N TYR A 58 -17.35 -31.18 -5.40
CA TYR A 58 -18.38 -30.17 -5.57
C TYR A 58 -18.86 -30.07 -7.02
N GLN A 59 -17.92 -30.02 -7.98
CA GLN A 59 -18.26 -30.00 -9.42
C GLN A 59 -19.00 -31.25 -9.88
N GLN A 60 -18.72 -32.41 -9.28
CA GLN A 60 -19.43 -33.66 -9.54
C GLN A 60 -20.79 -33.76 -8.83
N GLY A 61 -21.12 -32.83 -7.92
CA GLY A 61 -22.33 -32.90 -7.09
C GLY A 61 -22.28 -34.00 -6.02
N SER A 62 -21.11 -34.61 -5.78
CA SER A 62 -20.92 -35.69 -4.80
C SER A 62 -20.63 -35.18 -3.38
N LEU A 63 -20.51 -33.86 -3.21
CA LEU A 63 -20.20 -33.23 -1.93
C LEU A 63 -21.47 -33.15 -1.06
N THR A 64 -21.50 -33.89 0.04
CA THR A 64 -22.67 -33.97 0.93
C THR A 64 -22.71 -32.89 2.01
N ASP A 65 -21.56 -32.34 2.39
CA ASP A 65 -21.49 -31.35 3.46
C ASP A 65 -22.00 -29.97 3.01
N SER A 66 -22.99 -29.45 3.74
CA SER A 66 -23.65 -28.17 3.43
C SER A 66 -22.79 -26.94 3.68
N GLN A 67 -21.81 -27.02 4.59
CA GLN A 67 -20.89 -25.92 4.85
C GLN A 67 -19.80 -25.87 3.80
N LEU A 68 -19.22 -27.02 3.47
CA LEU A 68 -18.19 -27.15 2.46
C LEU A 68 -18.71 -26.79 1.07
N SER A 69 -19.92 -27.21 0.72
CA SER A 69 -20.56 -26.81 -0.54
C SER A 69 -20.78 -25.30 -0.64
N ARG A 70 -21.20 -24.63 0.45
CA ARG A 70 -21.30 -23.16 0.48
C ARG A 70 -19.94 -22.50 0.25
N LEU A 71 -18.89 -23.00 0.90
CA LEU A 71 -17.54 -22.46 0.72
C LEU A 71 -17.04 -22.64 -0.72
N CYS A 72 -17.22 -23.83 -1.31
CA CYS A 72 -16.89 -24.08 -2.71
C CYS A 72 -17.67 -23.15 -3.66
N ALA A 73 -18.96 -22.92 -3.40
CA ALA A 73 -19.77 -21.98 -4.18
C ALA A 73 -19.23 -20.54 -4.11
N SER A 74 -18.86 -20.06 -2.91
CA SER A 74 -18.26 -18.72 -2.74
C SER A 74 -16.90 -18.58 -3.42
N ILE A 75 -16.07 -19.64 -3.41
CA ILE A 75 -14.79 -19.64 -4.14
C ILE A 75 -15.04 -19.53 -5.65
N PHE A 76 -16.01 -20.27 -6.19
CA PHE A 76 -16.38 -20.18 -7.60
C PHE A 76 -16.84 -18.79 -8.04
N GLU A 77 -17.62 -18.11 -7.20
CA GLU A 77 -18.06 -16.73 -7.46
C GLU A 77 -16.87 -15.77 -7.47
N LEU A 78 -15.96 -15.89 -6.50
CA LEU A 78 -14.73 -15.09 -6.44
C LEU A 78 -13.82 -15.33 -7.64
N ASP A 79 -13.67 -16.57 -8.10
CA ASP A 79 -12.88 -16.91 -9.29
C ASP A 79 -13.46 -16.28 -10.56
N HIS A 80 -14.79 -16.25 -10.68
CA HIS A 80 -15.48 -15.60 -11.79
C HIS A 80 -15.24 -14.08 -11.78
N ASP A 81 -15.41 -13.46 -10.61
CA ASP A 81 -15.16 -12.04 -10.43
C ASP A 81 -13.71 -11.66 -10.70
N LEU A 82 -12.75 -12.44 -10.20
CA LEU A 82 -11.32 -12.23 -10.44
C LEU A 82 -11.04 -12.23 -11.95
N ARG A 83 -11.54 -13.24 -12.68
CA ARG A 83 -11.36 -13.33 -14.12
C ARG A 83 -11.96 -12.14 -14.86
N SER A 84 -13.18 -11.73 -14.48
CA SER A 84 -13.84 -10.55 -15.04
C SER A 84 -13.02 -9.27 -14.84
N ARG A 85 -12.45 -9.09 -13.65
CA ARG A 85 -11.59 -7.94 -13.33
C ARG A 85 -10.25 -7.98 -14.05
N GLU A 86 -9.64 -9.16 -14.19
CA GLU A 86 -8.39 -9.35 -14.95
C GLU A 86 -8.59 -8.98 -16.43
N THR A 87 -9.72 -9.38 -17.03
CA THR A 87 -10.07 -8.99 -18.40
C THR A 87 -10.28 -7.48 -18.53
N GLN A 88 -11.04 -6.86 -17.62
CA GLN A 88 -11.22 -5.40 -17.60
C GLN A 88 -9.87 -4.65 -17.49
N LEU A 89 -8.97 -5.16 -16.64
CA LEU A 89 -7.63 -4.60 -16.49
C LEU A 89 -6.84 -4.71 -17.80
N GLN A 90 -6.93 -5.83 -18.49
CA GLN A 90 -6.24 -6.04 -19.75
C GLN A 90 -6.83 -5.17 -20.88
N ASP A 91 -8.14 -5.00 -20.93
CA ASP A 91 -8.80 -4.11 -21.90
C ASP A 91 -8.39 -2.65 -21.67
N ALA A 92 -8.41 -2.17 -20.43
CA ALA A 92 -7.96 -0.82 -20.08
C ALA A 92 -6.47 -0.60 -20.40
N LYS A 93 -5.64 -1.65 -20.31
CA LYS A 93 -4.22 -1.58 -20.72
C LYS A 93 -4.05 -1.53 -22.24
N ASN A 94 -4.97 -2.14 -22.99
CA ASN A 94 -4.94 -2.18 -24.45
C ASN A 94 -5.65 -0.99 -25.10
N GLU A 95 -6.44 -0.25 -24.33
CA GLU A 95 -7.13 0.96 -24.79
C GLU A 95 -6.11 2.03 -25.20
N ALA A 96 -6.02 2.27 -26.51
CA ALA A 96 -5.19 3.33 -27.05
C ALA A 96 -5.90 4.69 -26.89
N TYR A 97 -5.16 5.72 -26.53
CA TYR A 97 -5.69 7.08 -26.44
C TYR A 97 -6.21 7.55 -27.81
N PRO A 98 -7.50 7.92 -27.93
CA PRO A 98 -8.04 8.41 -29.19
C PRO A 98 -7.59 9.86 -29.41
N VAL A 99 -6.48 10.01 -30.16
CA VAL A 99 -5.88 11.32 -30.50
C VAL A 99 -6.90 12.22 -31.22
N ASP A 100 -7.77 11.66 -32.06
CA ASP A 100 -8.76 12.44 -32.82
C ASP A 100 -9.89 13.04 -31.95
N GLN A 101 -10.21 12.42 -30.81
CA GLN A 101 -11.34 12.86 -29.98
C GLN A 101 -10.97 13.97 -29.00
N PHE A 102 -9.68 14.10 -28.71
CA PHE A 102 -9.13 15.07 -27.77
C PHE A 102 -8.04 15.95 -28.38
N ALA A 103 -7.88 15.93 -29.70
CA ALA A 103 -7.02 16.89 -30.37
C ALA A 103 -7.56 18.30 -30.12
N PRO A 104 -6.71 19.26 -29.69
CA PRO A 104 -7.10 20.65 -29.75
C PRO A 104 -7.48 20.97 -31.20
N GLY A 105 -8.64 21.59 -31.40
CA GLY A 105 -9.05 22.07 -32.72
C GLY A 105 -7.93 22.91 -33.37
N PRO A 106 -7.85 22.98 -34.70
CA PRO A 106 -6.80 23.72 -35.38
C PRO A 106 -6.71 25.13 -34.79
N THR A 107 -5.54 25.48 -34.24
CA THR A 107 -5.30 26.80 -33.66
C THR A 107 -5.22 27.79 -34.82
N MET A 108 -6.37 28.22 -35.33
CA MET A 108 -6.43 29.31 -36.28
C MET A 108 -6.11 30.58 -35.51
N ASN A 109 -5.04 31.25 -35.95
CA ASN A 109 -4.73 32.65 -35.66
C ASN A 109 -3.96 32.94 -34.35
N TYR A 110 -2.69 32.50 -34.28
CA TYR A 110 -1.68 33.27 -33.53
C TYR A 110 -0.93 34.17 -34.52
N ALA A 111 -1.46 35.38 -34.76
CA ALA A 111 -0.67 36.45 -35.34
C ALA A 111 0.20 37.04 -34.21
N PRO A 112 1.55 36.99 -34.30
CA PRO A 112 2.40 37.59 -33.28
C PRO A 112 2.11 39.11 -33.19
N PRO A 113 2.05 39.69 -31.98
CA PRO A 113 1.82 41.12 -31.83
C PRO A 113 3.00 41.91 -32.44
N ALA A 114 2.68 42.93 -33.23
CA ALA A 114 3.66 43.83 -33.82
C ALA A 114 4.44 44.59 -32.72
N PRO A 115 5.72 44.93 -32.92
CA PRO A 115 6.49 45.68 -31.94
C PRO A 115 5.97 47.12 -31.83
N SER A 116 5.24 47.43 -30.77
CA SER A 116 4.78 48.78 -30.45
C SER A 116 5.90 49.58 -29.80
N ASN A 117 6.47 50.51 -30.57
CA ASN A 117 7.35 51.57 -30.07
C ASN A 117 6.53 52.74 -29.49
N MET A 118 6.89 53.10 -28.26
CA MET A 118 6.91 54.44 -27.64
C MET A 118 5.65 55.11 -27.02
N ALA A 119 5.92 55.66 -25.81
CA ALA A 119 5.28 56.73 -25.01
C ALA A 119 4.05 56.36 -24.16
N THR A 120 3.88 56.71 -22.87
CA THR A 120 4.62 57.46 -21.81
C THR A 120 3.96 57.10 -20.44
N PRO A 121 4.58 57.33 -19.26
CA PRO A 121 4.12 56.82 -17.96
C PRO A 121 3.40 57.87 -17.06
N PRO A 122 2.56 57.43 -16.11
CA PRO A 122 2.34 58.12 -14.84
C PRO A 122 2.63 57.22 -13.60
N PRO A 123 2.71 57.80 -12.39
CA PRO A 123 3.81 57.53 -11.46
C PRO A 123 3.50 56.51 -10.35
N ASN A 124 4.59 55.91 -9.87
CA ASN A 124 4.67 55.05 -8.69
C ASN A 124 5.17 55.85 -7.48
N PRO A 125 4.70 55.56 -6.26
CA PRO A 125 5.53 55.57 -5.06
C PRO A 125 5.76 54.10 -4.64
N SER A 126 6.95 53.54 -4.85
CA SER A 126 8.08 53.57 -3.89
C SER A 126 7.64 53.14 -2.48
N MET A 127 8.17 52.14 -1.80
CA MET A 127 9.57 51.77 -1.61
C MET A 127 9.52 50.38 -0.92
N ASN A 128 10.18 49.35 -1.45
CA ASN A 128 11.54 48.92 -1.10
C ASN A 128 11.67 48.14 0.22
N ASN A 129 12.34 47.01 0.05
CA ASN A 129 13.45 46.51 0.85
C ASN A 129 13.20 45.25 1.69
N ILE A 130 13.97 44.26 1.29
CA ILE A 130 14.29 42.98 1.90
C ILE A 130 15.11 43.22 3.18
N ASN A 131 14.62 42.78 4.33
CA ASN A 131 15.46 42.49 5.49
C ASN A 131 14.79 41.36 6.27
N ASN A 132 15.26 40.11 6.11
CA ASN A 132 16.17 39.44 7.04
C ASN A 132 15.80 39.67 8.52
N ASN A 133 15.06 38.74 9.12
CA ASN A 133 15.57 37.89 10.20
C ASN A 133 14.45 36.99 10.77
N ASN A 134 14.90 35.97 11.46
CA ASN A 134 14.18 34.98 12.24
C ASN A 134 13.02 35.51 13.10
N ASN A 135 12.07 34.59 13.31
CA ASN A 135 11.19 34.48 14.48
C ASN A 135 10.09 35.54 14.64
N ALA A 136 8.87 35.20 14.20
CA ALA A 136 7.66 35.48 14.96
C ALA A 136 6.47 34.68 14.39
N ASN A 137 5.99 33.72 15.19
CA ASN A 137 4.59 33.61 15.57
C ASN A 137 3.54 33.67 14.43
N TYR A 138 3.20 32.51 13.86
CA TYR A 138 1.92 32.32 13.18
C TYR A 138 0.93 31.70 14.16
N ALA A 139 0.14 32.59 14.76
CA ALA A 139 -1.12 32.25 15.37
C ALA A 139 -1.98 31.47 14.36
N GLN A 140 -2.43 30.30 14.78
CA GLN A 140 -3.37 29.47 14.04
C GLN A 140 -4.73 30.18 13.93
N PRO A 141 -5.36 30.23 12.74
CA PRO A 141 -6.80 30.44 12.66
C PRO A 141 -7.51 29.21 13.23
N GLN A 142 -8.21 29.45 14.32
CA GLN A 142 -9.06 28.52 15.05
C GLN A 142 -10.18 27.96 14.16
N PRO A 143 -10.52 26.66 14.28
CA PRO A 143 -11.57 26.02 13.49
C PRO A 143 -12.96 26.48 13.95
N THR A 144 -13.79 26.93 13.00
CA THR A 144 -15.22 27.12 13.22
C THR A 144 -15.91 25.75 13.31
N PRO A 145 -16.77 25.51 14.31
CA PRO A 145 -17.49 24.26 14.48
C PRO A 145 -18.67 24.23 13.50
N ASN A 146 -18.68 23.25 12.59
CA ASN A 146 -19.88 22.91 11.84
C ASN A 146 -20.19 21.42 12.06
N PRO A 147 -21.39 21.07 12.56
CA PRO A 147 -21.73 19.70 12.94
C PRO A 147 -22.07 18.88 11.70
N ALA A 148 -21.05 18.36 11.02
CA ALA A 148 -21.21 17.26 10.09
C ALA A 148 -20.60 16.04 10.75
N ALA A 149 -21.48 15.22 11.34
CA ALA A 149 -21.15 13.97 12.00
C ALA A 149 -20.13 13.15 11.19
N ASP A 150 -19.15 12.59 11.90
CA ASP A 150 -18.26 11.51 11.46
C ASP A 150 -19.09 10.31 10.96
N ALA A 151 -19.64 10.41 9.75
CA ALA A 151 -20.31 9.30 9.12
C ALA A 151 -19.28 8.20 8.89
N ARG A 152 -19.51 7.00 9.41
CA ARG A 152 -18.64 5.84 9.17
C ARG A 152 -19.15 5.04 7.99
N CYS A 153 -18.23 4.48 7.23
CA CYS A 153 -18.57 3.61 6.11
C CYS A 153 -19.33 2.36 6.62
N PRO A 154 -20.53 2.03 6.09
CA PRO A 154 -21.28 0.86 6.52
C PRO A 154 -20.62 -0.47 6.11
N GLN A 155 -19.67 -0.45 5.17
CA GLN A 155 -18.96 -1.64 4.70
C GLN A 155 -17.67 -1.93 5.46
N CYS A 156 -16.92 -0.91 5.88
CA CYS A 156 -15.60 -1.11 6.51
C CYS A 156 -15.37 -0.31 7.79
N GLY A 157 -16.37 0.45 8.27
CA GLY A 157 -16.31 1.18 9.54
C GLY A 157 -15.37 2.40 9.59
N ASN A 158 -14.70 2.73 8.49
CA ASN A 158 -13.77 3.85 8.42
C ASN A 158 -14.49 5.21 8.35
N PRO A 159 -13.92 6.28 8.92
CA PRO A 159 -14.52 7.60 8.91
C PRO A 159 -14.60 8.14 7.48
N LEU A 160 -15.75 8.70 7.13
CA LEU A 160 -16.04 9.29 5.83
C LEU A 160 -15.96 10.81 5.93
N ARG A 161 -15.44 11.41 4.85
CA ARG A 161 -15.49 12.85 4.65
C ARG A 161 -16.94 13.23 4.33
N SER A 162 -17.36 14.40 4.79
CA SER A 162 -18.68 14.96 4.48
C SER A 162 -18.90 14.99 2.96
N ASN A 163 -20.01 14.41 2.48
CA ASN A 163 -20.36 14.24 1.06
C ASN A 163 -19.45 13.32 0.20
N ALA A 164 -18.79 12.33 0.79
CA ALA A 164 -18.12 11.29 0.00
C ALA A 164 -19.11 10.44 -0.83
N LEU A 165 -18.91 10.34 -2.15
CA LEU A 165 -19.67 9.43 -3.03
C LEU A 165 -19.23 7.97 -2.87
N TYR A 166 -17.96 7.74 -2.56
CA TYR A 166 -17.36 6.42 -2.40
C TYR A 166 -16.44 6.39 -1.17
N CYS A 167 -16.34 5.24 -0.51
CA CYS A 167 -15.38 5.04 0.56
C CYS A 167 -13.96 4.89 0.00
N ARG A 168 -13.02 5.71 0.49
CA ARG A 168 -11.61 5.64 0.05
C ARG A 168 -10.86 4.40 0.54
N ASN A 169 -11.38 3.69 1.56
CA ASN A 169 -10.68 2.53 2.12
C ASN A 169 -11.17 1.19 1.56
N CYS A 170 -12.48 1.04 1.29
CA CYS A 170 -13.03 -0.20 0.74
C CYS A 170 -13.71 -0.05 -0.63
N GLY A 171 -13.75 1.16 -1.19
CA GLY A 171 -14.36 1.41 -2.52
C GLY A 171 -15.90 1.41 -2.55
N ALA A 172 -16.58 1.12 -1.43
CA ALA A 172 -18.03 1.04 -1.38
C ALA A 172 -18.71 2.37 -1.77
N LYS A 173 -19.74 2.31 -2.61
CA LYS A 173 -20.57 3.47 -3.01
C LYS A 173 -21.54 3.83 -1.88
N LEU A 174 -21.60 5.11 -1.52
CA LEU A 174 -22.32 5.61 -0.33
C LEU A 174 -23.55 6.45 -0.68
N ARG A 175 -23.60 6.96 -1.92
CA ARG A 175 -24.71 7.70 -2.51
C ARG A 175 -24.98 7.21 -3.92
#